data_AF-A0A2P2LU32-F1
#
_entry.id   AF-A0A2P2LU32-F1
#
_cell.length_a   1.000
_cell.length_b   1.000
_cell.length_c   1.000
_cell.angle_alpha   90.00
_cell.angle_beta   90.00
_cell.angle_gamma   90.00
#
_symmetry.space_group_name_H-M   'P 1'
#
loop_
_entity.id
_entity.type
_entity.pdbx_description
1 polymer ?
#
loop_
_entity_poly.entity_id
_entity_poly.type
_entity_poly.pdbx_seq_one_letter_code
_entity_poly.pdbx_strand_id
1 'polypeptide(L)'
;MYVKMHDVIRDMALWIASHCGQKHNNDFVQAGIHLMVAPNPEKWQGVEGMSLMKNAVESSLETSMCPALLTLFLNKNQLRMISSDFFNFMLSLIVLSLSYDNLLKELPSSVSNLVSLKSLNLSHMGIIQLPIELQTLTKLKCLNLEDSYEPDKIPMELMPVISRLQILRILNCGFNKKELAESILSDPSEF
;
A
#
# COMPACT_ATOMS: atom_id res chain seq x y z
N MET A 1 25.75 9.26 5.20
CA MET A 1 26.02 9.03 3.77
C MET A 1 24.96 8.05 3.27
N TYR A 2 23.95 8.50 2.53
CA TYR A 2 22.93 7.60 1.97
C TYR A 2 23.39 7.13 0.59
N VAL A 3 23.49 5.81 0.41
CA VAL A 3 23.78 5.21 -0.90
C VAL A 3 22.47 5.15 -1.68
N LYS A 4 22.36 5.93 -2.77
CA LYS A 4 21.24 5.86 -3.71
C LYS A 4 21.56 4.76 -4.72
N MET A 5 20.69 3.76 -4.84
CA MET A 5 20.78 2.75 -5.88
C MET A 5 20.63 3.46 -7.23
N HIS A 6 21.63 3.29 -8.11
CA HIS A 6 21.65 3.90 -9.43
C HIS A 6 20.45 3.39 -10.24
N ASP A 7 19.84 4.24 -11.07
CA ASP A 7 18.58 3.92 -11.76
C ASP A 7 18.72 2.62 -12.58
N VAL A 8 19.85 2.43 -13.28
CA VAL A 8 20.20 1.19 -13.99
C VAL A 8 20.21 -0.06 -13.08
N ILE A 9 20.71 0.04 -11.84
CA ILE A 9 20.75 -1.10 -10.92
C ILE A 9 19.36 -1.35 -10.32
N ARG A 10 18.56 -0.31 -10.08
CA ARG A 10 17.16 -0.45 -9.67
C ARG A 10 16.35 -1.12 -10.78
N ASP A 11 16.52 -0.69 -12.02
CA ASP A 11 15.81 -1.24 -13.17
C ASP A 11 16.28 -2.68 -13.43
N MET A 12 17.56 -2.97 -13.24
CA MET A 12 18.10 -4.34 -13.27
C MET A 12 17.60 -5.19 -12.10
N ALA A 13 17.37 -4.63 -10.91
CA ALA A 13 16.81 -5.34 -9.77
C ALA A 13 15.29 -5.58 -9.92
N LEU A 14 14.57 -4.63 -10.52
CA LEU A 14 13.18 -4.81 -10.94
C LEU A 14 13.09 -5.85 -12.07
N TRP A 15 14.04 -5.84 -13.00
CA TRP A 15 14.22 -6.88 -14.01
C TRP A 15 14.47 -8.23 -13.33
N ILE A 16 15.45 -8.38 -12.43
CA ILE A 16 15.70 -9.66 -11.74
C ILE A 16 14.51 -10.09 -10.86
N ALA A 17 13.83 -9.17 -10.17
CA ALA A 17 12.62 -9.48 -9.40
C ALA A 17 11.45 -9.93 -10.29
N SER A 18 11.41 -9.49 -11.56
CA SER A 18 10.48 -9.97 -12.58
C SER A 18 10.96 -11.24 -13.31
N HIS A 19 12.16 -11.77 -12.99
CA HIS A 19 12.69 -12.99 -13.60
C HIS A 19 12.16 -14.27 -12.96
N CYS A 20 10.96 -14.64 -13.40
CA CYS A 20 10.86 -15.91 -14.13
C CYS A 20 10.39 -15.68 -15.59
N GLY A 21 10.93 -14.63 -16.24
CA GLY A 21 11.29 -14.66 -17.66
C GLY A 21 10.20 -14.78 -18.73
N GLN A 22 8.94 -14.38 -18.48
CA GLN A 22 7.88 -14.50 -19.51
C GLN A 22 7.05 -13.25 -19.82
N LYS A 23 7.27 -12.10 -19.17
CA LYS A 23 6.61 -10.84 -19.56
C LYS A 23 7.49 -9.65 -19.29
N HIS A 24 7.65 -8.80 -20.29
CA HIS A 24 8.02 -7.42 -20.07
C HIS A 24 6.81 -6.76 -19.40
N ASN A 25 6.82 -6.62 -18.08
CA ASN A 25 5.77 -5.86 -17.42
C ASN A 25 5.84 -4.42 -17.97
N ASN A 26 4.69 -3.85 -18.31
CA ASN A 26 4.63 -2.48 -18.78
C ASN A 26 4.81 -1.57 -17.56
N ASP A 27 6.06 -1.31 -17.18
CA ASP A 27 6.40 -0.61 -15.94
C ASP A 27 6.55 0.90 -16.17
N PHE A 28 5.93 1.71 -15.31
CA PHE A 28 6.04 3.16 -15.26
C PHE A 28 6.78 3.59 -13.99
N VAL A 29 8.08 3.89 -14.11
CA VAL A 29 8.95 4.21 -12.98
C VAL A 29 9.44 5.65 -13.08
N GLN A 30 9.03 6.48 -12.12
CA GLN A 30 9.46 7.86 -11.95
C GLN A 30 9.84 8.12 -10.48
N ALA A 31 10.84 7.40 -9.98
CA ALA A 31 11.19 7.42 -8.57
C ALA A 31 12.43 8.29 -8.27
N GLY A 32 12.30 9.24 -7.33
CA GLY A 32 13.43 10.05 -6.88
C GLY A 32 13.88 11.13 -7.86
N ILE A 33 12.94 11.63 -8.68
CA ILE A 33 13.18 12.64 -9.72
C ILE A 33 12.61 14.02 -9.34
N HIS A 34 12.19 14.19 -8.08
CA HIS A 34 11.64 15.44 -7.54
C HIS A 34 10.31 15.88 -8.17
N LEU A 35 9.44 14.93 -8.50
CA LEU A 35 8.06 15.26 -8.89
C LEU A 35 7.34 15.97 -7.74
N MET A 36 6.72 17.11 -8.03
CA MET A 36 5.84 17.82 -7.09
C MET A 36 4.34 17.56 -7.39
N VAL A 37 4.04 17.17 -8.62
CA VAL A 37 2.69 16.91 -9.12
C VAL A 37 2.64 15.50 -9.68
N ALA A 38 1.51 14.83 -9.47
CA ALA A 38 1.26 13.52 -10.05
C ALA A 38 1.37 13.56 -11.60
N PRO A 39 1.99 12.55 -12.25
CA PRO A 39 2.03 12.47 -13.70
C PRO A 39 0.62 12.32 -14.29
N ASN A 40 0.42 12.76 -15.53
CA ASN A 40 -0.88 12.66 -16.21
C ASN A 40 -1.41 11.20 -16.18
N PRO A 41 -2.62 10.95 -15.63
CA PRO A 41 -3.40 9.71 -15.69
C PRO A 41 -3.36 8.94 -17.00
N GLU A 42 -3.37 9.62 -18.14
CA GLU A 42 -3.41 9.01 -19.48
C GLU A 42 -2.20 8.10 -19.76
N LYS A 43 -1.05 8.40 -19.13
CA LYS A 43 0.18 7.61 -19.30
C LYS A 43 0.14 6.27 -18.57
N TRP A 44 -0.88 6.02 -17.76
CA TRP A 44 -0.95 4.85 -16.91
C TRP A 44 -1.74 3.70 -17.56
N GLN A 45 -2.30 3.94 -18.75
CA GLN A 45 -3.06 2.95 -19.48
C GLN A 45 -2.18 1.75 -19.86
N GLY A 46 -2.60 0.56 -19.43
CA GLY A 46 -1.89 -0.69 -19.69
C GLY A 46 -0.63 -0.90 -18.84
N VAL A 47 -0.32 0.00 -17.90
CA VAL A 47 0.80 -0.16 -16.97
C VAL A 47 0.51 -1.30 -16.00
N GLU A 48 1.45 -2.24 -15.87
CA GLU A 48 1.37 -3.38 -14.95
C GLU A 48 2.12 -3.10 -13.64
N GLY A 49 3.17 -2.26 -13.64
CA GLY A 49 3.89 -1.85 -12.44
C GLY A 49 4.16 -0.35 -12.41
N MET A 50 3.89 0.33 -11.30
CA MET A 50 4.08 1.77 -11.18
C MET A 50 4.85 2.14 -9.92
N SER A 51 5.83 3.01 -10.06
CA SER A 51 6.59 3.56 -8.94
C SER A 51 6.80 5.07 -9.08
N LEU A 52 6.16 5.82 -8.18
CA LEU A 52 6.34 7.27 -8.02
C LEU A 52 7.04 7.60 -6.69
N MET A 53 7.75 6.63 -6.12
CA MET A 53 8.31 6.76 -4.77
C MET A 53 9.44 7.79 -4.68
N LYS A 54 9.71 8.28 -3.46
CA LYS A 54 10.80 9.24 -3.17
C LYS A 54 10.65 10.57 -3.93
N ASN A 55 9.44 11.06 -4.12
CA ASN A 55 9.19 12.37 -4.70
C ASN A 55 8.56 13.30 -3.65
N ALA A 56 8.07 14.45 -4.08
CA ALA A 56 7.36 15.43 -3.26
C ALA A 56 5.94 15.63 -3.79
N VAL A 57 5.28 14.55 -4.23
CA VAL A 57 3.91 14.65 -4.74
C VAL A 57 2.99 15.04 -3.58
N GLU A 58 2.54 16.30 -3.60
CA GLU A 58 1.62 16.85 -2.61
C GLU A 58 0.15 16.77 -3.06
N SER A 59 -0.07 16.68 -4.38
CA SER A 59 -1.39 16.75 -5.02
C SER A 59 -2.25 15.51 -4.78
N SER A 60 -3.58 15.71 -4.78
CA SER A 60 -4.55 14.61 -4.83
C SER A 60 -4.28 13.73 -6.04
N LEU A 61 -4.05 12.44 -5.80
CA LEU A 61 -3.92 11.48 -6.88
C LEU A 61 -5.30 11.29 -7.53
N GLU A 62 -5.43 11.79 -8.75
CA GLU A 62 -6.65 11.65 -9.54
C GLU A 62 -6.79 10.23 -10.09
N THR A 63 -8.04 9.84 -10.25
CA THR A 63 -8.41 8.53 -10.76
C THR A 63 -8.04 8.38 -12.22
N SER A 64 -7.49 7.23 -12.56
CA SER A 64 -7.12 6.88 -13.92
C SER A 64 -7.50 5.42 -14.19
N MET A 65 -7.81 5.10 -15.45
CA MET A 65 -8.14 3.73 -15.83
C MET A 65 -6.86 2.88 -15.91
N CYS A 66 -6.56 2.18 -14.81
CA CYS A 66 -5.38 1.30 -14.70
C CYS A 66 -5.74 -0.17 -14.36
N PRO A 67 -6.60 -0.84 -15.14
CA PRO A 67 -7.09 -2.19 -14.81
C PRO A 67 -6.00 -3.26 -14.82
N ALA A 68 -4.89 -3.03 -15.52
CA ALA A 68 -3.76 -3.94 -15.61
C ALA A 68 -2.75 -3.80 -14.45
N LEU A 69 -2.90 -2.78 -13.60
CA LEU A 69 -1.89 -2.46 -12.58
C LEU A 69 -1.84 -3.56 -11.51
N LEU A 70 -0.66 -4.15 -11.36
CA LEU A 70 -0.35 -5.22 -10.39
C LEU A 70 0.44 -4.69 -9.20
N THR A 71 1.30 -3.69 -9.41
CA THR A 71 2.16 -3.15 -8.34
C THR A 71 2.12 -1.63 -8.35
N LEU A 72 1.90 -1.01 -7.19
CA LEU A 72 1.89 0.44 -7.02
C LEU A 72 2.73 0.85 -5.80
N PHE A 73 3.76 1.66 -6.06
CA PHE A 73 4.64 2.22 -5.05
C PHE A 73 4.55 3.75 -5.03
N LEU A 74 3.98 4.28 -3.95
CA LEU A 74 3.86 5.71 -3.70
C LEU A 74 4.65 6.16 -2.47
N ASN A 75 5.50 5.30 -1.92
CA ASN A 75 6.23 5.55 -0.67
C ASN A 75 7.12 6.79 -0.71
N LYS A 76 7.33 7.42 0.45
CA LYS A 76 8.22 8.59 0.60
C LYS A 76 7.79 9.71 -0.35
N ASN A 77 6.50 10.03 -0.36
CA ASN A 77 5.98 11.24 -0.96
C ASN A 77 5.61 12.26 0.12
N GLN A 78 4.77 13.23 -0.24
CA GLN A 78 4.16 14.18 0.66
C GLN A 78 2.63 14.15 0.50
N LEU A 79 2.08 12.94 0.33
CA LEU A 79 0.67 12.77 0.02
C LEU A 79 -0.18 13.28 1.18
N ARG A 80 -0.99 14.31 0.92
CA ARG A 80 -1.93 14.85 1.93
C ARG A 80 -3.26 14.10 1.91
N MET A 81 -3.75 13.79 0.71
CA MET A 81 -5.02 13.10 0.48
C MET A 81 -4.92 12.20 -0.76
N ILE A 82 -5.70 11.13 -0.78
CA ILE A 82 -5.95 10.30 -1.96
C ILE A 82 -7.43 10.45 -2.29
N SER A 83 -7.77 10.74 -3.55
CA SER A 83 -9.17 10.90 -3.96
C SER A 83 -9.99 9.64 -3.68
N SER A 84 -11.26 9.82 -3.32
CA SER A 84 -12.14 8.73 -2.87
C SER A 84 -12.33 7.64 -3.93
N ASP A 85 -12.12 7.95 -5.19
CA ASP A 85 -12.30 7.09 -6.36
C ASP A 85 -10.99 6.55 -6.94
N PHE A 86 -9.83 6.93 -6.38
CA PHE A 86 -8.51 6.62 -6.94
C PHE A 86 -8.30 5.13 -7.23
N PHE A 87 -8.73 4.25 -6.32
CA PHE A 87 -8.53 2.81 -6.43
C PHE A 87 -9.61 2.07 -7.24
N ASN A 88 -10.64 2.77 -7.75
CA ASN A 88 -11.82 2.14 -8.38
C ASN A 88 -11.49 1.26 -9.59
N PHE A 89 -10.40 1.57 -10.32
CA PHE A 89 -10.02 0.85 -11.53
C PHE A 89 -8.80 -0.06 -11.36
N MET A 90 -8.35 -0.31 -10.13
CA MET A 90 -7.14 -1.10 -9.84
C MET A 90 -7.45 -2.52 -9.34
N LEU A 91 -8.45 -3.18 -9.94
CA LEU A 91 -8.96 -4.49 -9.49
C LEU A 91 -7.92 -5.62 -9.51
N SER A 92 -6.87 -5.48 -10.33
CA SER A 92 -5.78 -6.46 -10.48
C SER A 92 -4.61 -6.20 -9.52
N LEU A 93 -4.65 -5.13 -8.72
CA LEU A 93 -3.52 -4.72 -7.89
C LEU A 93 -3.21 -5.80 -6.84
N ILE A 94 -1.95 -6.24 -6.80
CA ILE A 94 -1.43 -7.29 -5.91
C ILE A 94 -0.64 -6.66 -4.76
N VAL A 95 0.13 -5.61 -5.05
CA VAL A 95 1.02 -4.96 -4.08
C VAL A 95 0.78 -3.45 -4.07
N LEU A 96 0.46 -2.91 -2.90
CA LEU A 96 0.33 -1.48 -2.64
C LEU A 96 1.27 -1.07 -1.50
N SER A 97 2.01 0.01 -1.71
CA SER A 97 2.89 0.58 -0.70
C SER A 97 2.76 2.10 -0.67
N LEU A 98 2.33 2.63 0.48
CA LEU A 98 2.14 4.06 0.79
C LEU A 98 3.05 4.51 1.95
N SER A 99 4.11 3.76 2.26
CA SER A 99 4.91 3.94 3.46
C SER A 99 5.73 5.23 3.48
N TYR A 100 6.08 5.70 4.68
CA TYR A 100 6.84 6.94 4.88
C TYR A 100 6.14 8.20 4.34
N ASP A 101 4.82 8.25 4.44
CA ASP A 101 4.00 9.44 4.18
C ASP A 101 3.33 9.88 5.49
N ASN A 102 3.86 10.93 6.12
CA ASN A 102 3.38 11.43 7.41
C ASN A 102 2.19 12.40 7.30
N LEU A 103 1.95 12.93 6.10
CA LEU A 103 0.87 13.87 5.83
C LEU A 103 -0.46 13.19 5.51
N LEU A 104 -0.44 11.93 5.03
CA LEU A 104 -1.66 11.20 4.71
C LEU A 104 -2.30 10.72 6.00
N LYS A 105 -3.49 11.25 6.30
CA LYS A 105 -4.22 10.96 7.53
C LYS A 105 -5.25 9.85 7.40
N GLU A 106 -5.75 9.62 6.20
CA GLU A 106 -6.80 8.63 5.95
C GLU A 106 -6.55 7.89 4.64
N LEU A 107 -7.05 6.67 4.58
CA LEU A 107 -7.09 5.87 3.36
C LEU A 107 -8.53 5.88 2.83
N PRO A 108 -8.77 6.16 1.54
CA PRO A 108 -10.12 6.22 1.00
C PRO A 108 -10.78 4.84 1.04
N SER A 109 -12.11 4.81 1.21
CA SER A 109 -12.89 3.56 1.24
C SER A 109 -12.77 2.74 -0.04
N SER A 110 -12.43 3.35 -1.18
CA SER A 110 -12.14 2.64 -2.44
C SER A 110 -10.94 1.70 -2.36
N VAL A 111 -10.13 1.72 -1.30
CA VAL A 111 -9.12 0.67 -1.04
C VAL A 111 -9.76 -0.73 -1.04
N SER A 112 -11.03 -0.83 -0.66
CA SER A 112 -11.81 -2.07 -0.68
C SER A 112 -12.05 -2.66 -2.08
N ASN A 113 -11.86 -1.85 -3.13
CA ASN A 113 -11.94 -2.29 -4.53
C ASN A 113 -10.70 -3.06 -4.98
N LEU A 114 -9.63 -3.07 -4.18
CA LEU A 114 -8.39 -3.79 -4.48
C LEU A 114 -8.54 -5.29 -4.18
N VAL A 115 -9.54 -5.95 -4.78
CA VAL A 115 -9.94 -7.34 -4.51
C VAL A 115 -8.86 -8.40 -4.80
N SER A 116 -7.80 -8.02 -5.50
CA SER A 116 -6.63 -8.87 -5.78
C SER A 116 -5.45 -8.64 -4.83
N LEU A 117 -5.56 -7.66 -3.92
CA LEU A 117 -4.45 -7.21 -3.08
C LEU A 117 -3.99 -8.33 -2.14
N LYS A 118 -2.68 -8.58 -2.16
CA LYS A 118 -2.01 -9.58 -1.30
C LYS A 118 -1.08 -8.93 -0.29
N SER A 119 -0.53 -7.75 -0.62
CA SER A 119 0.41 -7.04 0.23
C SER A 119 0.07 -5.56 0.31
N LEU A 120 -0.16 -5.08 1.54
CA LEU A 120 -0.41 -3.68 1.86
C LEU A 120 0.65 -3.19 2.86
N ASN A 121 1.39 -2.15 2.48
CA ASN A 121 2.38 -1.53 3.33
C ASN A 121 2.02 -0.08 3.64
N LEU A 122 1.72 0.18 4.90
CA LEU A 122 1.37 1.47 5.49
C LEU A 122 2.34 1.85 6.63
N SER A 123 3.54 1.27 6.65
CA SER A 123 4.56 1.57 7.66
C SER A 123 5.00 3.03 7.62
N HIS A 124 5.41 3.57 8.77
CA HIS A 124 5.88 4.94 8.93
C HIS A 124 4.89 6.00 8.40
N MET A 125 3.59 5.70 8.46
CA MET A 125 2.54 6.64 8.06
C MET A 125 1.95 7.38 9.25
N GLY A 126 1.49 8.59 8.96
CA GLY A 126 0.70 9.42 9.87
C GLY A 126 -0.81 9.10 9.87
N ILE A 127 -1.22 7.97 9.27
CA ILE A 127 -2.63 7.57 9.13
C ILE A 127 -3.27 7.47 10.51
N ILE A 128 -4.43 8.11 10.70
CA ILE A 128 -5.17 8.18 11.96
C ILE A 128 -6.04 6.93 12.15
N GLN A 129 -6.62 6.40 11.07
CA GLN A 129 -7.51 5.25 11.15
C GLN A 129 -7.49 4.41 9.87
N LEU A 130 -7.53 3.08 10.01
CA LEU A 130 -7.73 2.17 8.89
C LEU A 130 -9.24 2.05 8.57
N PRO A 131 -9.65 2.13 7.30
CA PRO A 131 -11.05 1.98 6.92
C PRO A 131 -11.55 0.57 7.20
N ILE A 132 -12.76 0.44 7.75
CA ILE A 132 -13.41 -0.85 8.03
C ILE A 132 -13.58 -1.68 6.75
N GLU A 133 -13.67 -1.01 5.60
CA GLU A 133 -13.80 -1.63 4.29
C GLU A 133 -12.59 -2.47 3.88
N LEU A 134 -11.44 -2.38 4.58
CA LEU A 134 -10.35 -3.36 4.43
C LEU A 134 -10.80 -4.80 4.70
N GLN A 135 -11.93 -5.00 5.41
CA GLN A 135 -12.52 -6.31 5.62
C GLN A 135 -12.82 -7.09 4.33
N THR A 136 -13.08 -6.38 3.23
CA THR A 136 -13.39 -6.99 1.92
C THR A 136 -12.17 -7.59 1.23
N LEU A 137 -10.96 -7.25 1.67
CA LEU A 137 -9.70 -7.69 1.08
C LEU A 137 -9.35 -9.13 1.48
N THR A 138 -10.17 -10.07 1.04
CA THR A 138 -10.07 -11.50 1.40
C THR A 138 -8.78 -12.18 0.94
N LYS A 139 -8.08 -11.62 -0.05
CA LYS A 139 -6.79 -12.13 -0.54
C LYS A 139 -5.58 -11.50 0.15
N LEU A 140 -5.78 -10.56 1.08
CA LEU A 140 -4.69 -9.89 1.78
C LEU A 140 -3.94 -10.90 2.65
N LYS A 141 -2.62 -10.99 2.46
CA LYS A 141 -1.74 -11.92 3.19
C LYS A 141 -0.72 -11.18 4.04
N CYS A 142 -0.30 -10.00 3.59
CA CYS A 142 0.73 -9.21 4.26
C CYS A 142 0.19 -7.81 4.55
N LEU A 143 0.19 -7.43 5.84
CA LEU A 143 -0.11 -6.07 6.28
C LEU A 143 1.07 -5.55 7.12
N ASN A 144 1.66 -4.44 6.67
CA ASN A 144 2.68 -3.74 7.43
C ASN A 144 2.18 -2.38 7.93
N LEU A 145 2.17 -2.21 9.24
CA LEU A 145 1.81 -0.98 9.94
C LEU A 145 2.96 -0.43 10.78
N GLU A 146 4.17 -1.01 10.73
CA GLU A 146 5.32 -0.62 11.58
C GLU A 146 5.52 0.89 11.68
N ASP A 147 5.81 1.39 12.88
CA ASP A 147 6.05 2.81 13.17
C ASP A 147 4.88 3.73 12.76
N SER A 148 3.65 3.25 12.92
CA SER A 148 2.43 4.05 12.81
C SER A 148 2.01 4.58 14.19
N TYR A 149 2.46 5.77 14.56
CA TYR A 149 2.48 6.33 15.94
C TYR A 149 1.15 6.69 16.64
N GLU A 150 0.00 6.09 16.33
CA GLU A 150 -1.25 6.38 17.09
C GLU A 150 -1.89 5.08 17.62
N PRO A 151 -2.34 5.06 18.89
CA PRO A 151 -2.67 3.85 19.64
C PRO A 151 -3.95 3.12 19.20
N ASP A 152 -4.91 3.79 18.54
CA ASP A 152 -6.26 3.25 18.28
C ASP A 152 -6.53 2.90 16.80
N LYS A 153 -5.48 2.64 16.01
CA LYS A 153 -5.57 2.58 14.54
C LYS A 153 -6.28 1.38 13.94
N ILE A 154 -6.40 0.28 14.69
CA ILE A 154 -6.93 -0.98 14.17
C ILE A 154 -8.31 -1.22 14.78
N PRO A 155 -9.40 -0.90 14.05
CA PRO A 155 -10.76 -1.21 14.52
C PRO A 155 -10.92 -2.69 14.82
N MET A 156 -11.70 -3.03 15.85
CA MET A 156 -12.01 -4.43 16.20
C MET A 156 -12.70 -5.15 15.04
N GLU A 157 -13.39 -4.42 14.18
CA GLU A 157 -14.03 -4.90 12.97
C GLU A 157 -13.02 -5.43 11.93
N LEU A 158 -11.74 -5.07 12.04
CA LEU A 158 -10.67 -5.62 11.19
C LEU A 158 -10.03 -6.88 11.78
N MET A 159 -10.40 -7.33 12.99
CA MET A 159 -9.86 -8.55 13.58
C MET A 159 -10.02 -9.79 12.68
N PRO A 160 -11.16 -10.01 12.00
CA PRO A 160 -11.30 -11.11 11.04
C PRO A 160 -10.28 -11.05 9.89
N VAL A 161 -9.87 -9.84 9.47
CA VAL A 161 -8.81 -9.66 8.46
C VAL A 161 -7.47 -10.06 9.04
N ILE A 162 -7.19 -9.62 10.25
CA ILE A 162 -5.89 -9.81 10.88
C ILE A 162 -5.63 -11.30 11.14
N SER A 163 -6.65 -12.04 11.58
CA SER A 163 -6.55 -13.48 11.83
C SER A 163 -6.26 -14.31 10.58
N ARG A 164 -6.58 -13.80 9.37
CA ARG A 164 -6.25 -14.48 8.09
C ARG A 164 -4.92 -14.06 7.47
N LEU A 165 -4.24 -13.05 8.03
CA LEU A 165 -2.94 -12.61 7.51
C LEU A 165 -1.88 -13.68 7.74
N GLN A 166 -1.00 -13.84 6.77
CA GLN A 166 0.21 -14.66 6.90
C GLN A 166 1.33 -13.86 7.57
N ILE A 167 1.35 -12.54 7.34
CA ILE A 167 2.36 -11.63 7.85
C ILE A 167 1.66 -10.36 8.33
N LEU A 168 1.73 -10.12 9.64
CA LEU A 168 1.34 -8.87 10.28
C LEU A 168 2.57 -8.23 10.92
N ARG A 169 2.82 -6.96 10.61
CA ARG A 169 3.88 -6.18 11.23
C ARG A 169 3.29 -4.94 11.90
N ILE A 170 3.44 -4.85 13.22
CA ILE A 170 2.83 -3.81 14.07
C ILE A 170 3.81 -3.24 15.13
N LEU A 171 5.10 -3.26 14.82
CA LEU A 171 6.14 -2.76 15.71
C LEU A 171 5.96 -1.24 15.88
N ASN A 172 5.99 -0.72 17.12
CA ASN A 172 5.80 0.71 17.44
C ASN A 172 4.46 1.34 16.98
N CYS A 173 3.38 0.55 16.86
CA CYS A 173 2.08 1.04 16.39
C CYS A 173 1.13 1.53 17.49
N GLY A 174 1.59 1.67 18.73
CA GLY A 174 0.73 2.02 19.89
C GLY A 174 -0.31 0.96 20.29
N PHE A 175 -0.53 -0.06 19.45
CA PHE A 175 -1.47 -1.16 19.70
C PHE A 175 -0.98 -2.07 20.84
N ASN A 176 -1.87 -2.37 21.78
CA ASN A 176 -1.55 -3.27 22.88
C ASN A 176 -1.53 -4.73 22.38
N LYS A 177 -0.37 -5.38 22.43
CA LYS A 177 -0.22 -6.79 22.04
C LYS A 177 -1.15 -7.73 22.81
N LYS A 178 -1.60 -7.35 24.03
CA LYS A 178 -2.57 -8.14 24.80
C LYS A 178 -3.96 -8.15 24.18
N GLU A 179 -4.46 -7.00 23.71
CA GLU A 179 -5.77 -6.90 23.07
C GLU A 179 -5.82 -7.71 21.77
N LEU A 180 -4.72 -7.72 21.01
CA LEU A 180 -4.58 -8.57 19.84
C LEU A 180 -4.65 -10.05 20.21
N ALA A 181 -3.92 -10.47 21.24
CA ALA A 181 -3.88 -11.86 21.67
C ALA A 181 -5.26 -12.30 22.21
N GLU A 182 -5.91 -11.47 23.01
CA GLU A 182 -7.25 -11.73 23.55
C GLU A 182 -8.30 -11.81 22.43
N SER A 183 -8.24 -10.91 21.44
CA SER A 183 -9.17 -10.91 20.30
C SER A 183 -8.96 -12.09 19.32
N ILE A 184 -7.73 -12.60 19.18
CA ILE A 184 -7.45 -13.79 18.36
C ILE A 184 -7.86 -15.06 19.10
N LEU A 185 -7.68 -15.12 20.42
CA LEU A 185 -8.02 -16.26 21.26
C LEU A 185 -9.51 -16.33 21.64
N SER A 186 -10.28 -15.26 21.43
CA SER A 186 -11.71 -15.20 21.73
C SER A 186 -12.62 -15.79 20.66
N ASP A 187 -12.08 -16.36 19.58
CA ASP A 187 -12.90 -17.03 18.56
C ASP A 187 -13.53 -18.31 19.16
N PRO A 188 -14.86 -18.39 19.39
CA PRO A 188 -15.50 -19.53 20.04
C PRO A 188 -15.61 -20.76 19.13
N SER A 189 -15.03 -20.71 17.92
CA SER A 189 -15.13 -21.78 16.92
C SER A 189 -14.19 -22.98 17.16
N GLU A 190 -13.41 -23.00 18.24
CA GLU A 190 -12.59 -24.14 18.67
C GLU A 190 -13.10 -24.87 19.93
N PHE A 191 -14.42 -24.95 20.14
CA PHE A 191 -15.04 -25.98 21.01
C PHE A 191 -16.24 -26.65 20.34
#